data_AF-A0A258X2I4-F1
#
_entry.id   AF-A0A258X2I4-F1
#
_cell.length_a   1.000
_cell.length_b   1.000
_cell.length_c   1.000
_cell.angle_alpha   90.00
_cell.angle_beta   90.00
_cell.angle_gamma   90.00
#
_symmetry.space_group_name_H-M   'P 1'
#
loop_
_entity.id
_entity.type
_entity.pdbx_description
1 polymer ?
#
loop_
_entity_poly.entity_id
_entity_poly.type
_entity_poly.pdbx_seq_one_letter_code
_entity_poly.pdbx_strand_id
1 'polypeptide(L)'
;MNTLNACVTSMDLSTHLCALRTMVGNDTFELILVENPSLVQGDSVTLVFKETEVILLRPPISISSANVQHATIKSIESGIVLTSVTLTYHETMIVSLITTSAFKRLELSVGDSVIWMVQPSEISLLRSSDGV
;
A
#
# COMPACT_ATOMS: atom_id res chain seq x y z
N MET A 1 -7.81 -8.61 0.03
CA MET A 1 -6.47 -8.26 -0.48
C MET A 1 -6.58 -6.92 -1.18
N ASN A 2 -5.71 -5.96 -0.87
CA ASN A 2 -5.65 -4.71 -1.62
C ASN A 2 -4.84 -4.90 -2.92
N THR A 3 -5.27 -4.26 -4.00
CA THR A 3 -4.57 -4.29 -5.29
C THR A 3 -4.44 -2.89 -5.87
N LEU A 4 -3.27 -2.60 -6.45
CA LEU A 4 -3.01 -1.35 -7.17
C LEU A 4 -2.36 -1.65 -8.51
N ASN A 5 -2.90 -1.09 -9.59
CA ASN A 5 -2.23 -1.13 -10.89
C ASN A 5 -1.15 -0.06 -10.91
N ALA A 6 0.06 -0.44 -11.27
CA ALA A 6 1.22 0.43 -11.26
C ALA A 6 2.08 0.25 -12.52
N CYS A 7 2.85 1.28 -12.84
CA CYS A 7 3.90 1.22 -13.87
C CYS A 7 5.27 1.17 -13.21
N VAL A 8 6.15 0.28 -13.68
CA VAL A 8 7.55 0.23 -13.24
C VAL A 8 8.28 1.49 -13.71
N THR A 9 8.97 2.18 -12.79
CA THR A 9 9.73 3.39 -13.11
C THR A 9 11.23 3.20 -13.03
N SER A 10 11.72 2.45 -12.04
CA SER A 10 13.15 2.14 -11.90
C SER A 10 13.35 0.95 -10.97
N MET A 11 14.53 0.35 -11.03
CA MET A 11 14.94 -0.75 -10.15
C MET A 11 16.40 -0.58 -9.73
N ASP A 12 16.66 -0.80 -8.44
CA ASP A 12 18.01 -0.95 -7.91
C ASP A 12 18.24 -2.44 -7.62
N LEU A 13 19.15 -3.06 -8.38
CA LEU A 13 19.40 -4.50 -8.33
C LEU A 13 20.64 -4.84 -7.51
N SER A 14 20.53 -5.87 -6.68
CA SER A 14 21.63 -6.54 -6.00
C SER A 14 21.60 -8.04 -6.28
N THR A 15 22.58 -8.79 -5.75
CA THR A 15 22.68 -10.24 -5.95
C THR A 15 21.44 -11.02 -5.47
N HIS A 16 20.76 -10.54 -4.42
CA HIS A 16 19.67 -11.27 -3.77
C HIS A 16 18.39 -10.45 -3.57
N LEU A 17 18.45 -9.15 -3.83
CA LEU A 17 17.33 -8.23 -3.60
C LEU A 17 17.19 -7.27 -4.77
N CYS A 18 15.95 -6.93 -5.08
CA CYS A 18 15.58 -5.84 -5.97
C CYS A 18 14.74 -4.82 -5.19
N ALA A 19 15.18 -3.56 -5.17
CA ALA A 19 14.33 -2.45 -4.78
C ALA A 19 13.65 -1.91 -6.03
N LEU A 20 12.35 -2.19 -6.16
CA LEU A 20 11.53 -1.84 -7.32
C LEU A 20 10.73 -0.57 -7.00
N ARG A 21 10.89 0.47 -7.83
CA ARG A 21 10.06 1.68 -7.76
C ARG A 21 9.00 1.63 -8.86
N THR A 22 7.79 1.97 -8.48
CA THR A 22 6.60 1.98 -9.34
C THR A 22 5.79 3.25 -9.12
N MET A 23 4.89 3.56 -10.06
CA MET A 23 3.95 4.67 -9.95
C MET A 23 2.51 4.19 -10.06
N VAL A 24 1.66 4.69 -9.17
CA VAL A 24 0.20 4.55 -9.19
C VAL A 24 -0.38 5.95 -9.34
N GLY A 25 -0.86 6.30 -10.54
CA GLY A 25 -1.17 7.69 -10.87
C GLY A 25 0.09 8.55 -10.74
N ASN A 26 0.10 9.50 -9.79
CA ASN A 26 1.25 10.36 -9.50
C ASN A 26 2.04 9.93 -8.26
N ASP A 27 1.61 8.88 -7.57
CA ASP A 27 2.21 8.46 -6.31
C ASP A 27 3.24 7.36 -6.53
N THR A 28 4.35 7.46 -5.83
CA THR A 28 5.45 6.48 -5.93
C THR A 28 5.29 5.40 -4.87
N PHE A 29 5.55 4.15 -5.26
CA PHE A 29 5.69 3.02 -4.36
C PHE A 29 7.04 2.33 -4.56
N GLU A 30 7.68 1.99 -3.47
CA GLU A 30 8.87 1.15 -3.39
C GLU A 30 8.51 -0.23 -2.84
N LEU A 31 9.07 -1.27 -3.46
CA LEU A 31 8.91 -2.66 -3.07
C LEU A 31 10.28 -3.30 -2.90
N ILE A 32 10.40 -4.25 -1.97
CA ILE A 32 11.58 -5.10 -1.85
C ILE A 32 11.24 -6.52 -2.27
N LEU A 33 11.90 -7.01 -3.32
CA LEU A 33 11.73 -8.36 -3.87
C LEU A 33 12.96 -9.22 -3.60
N VAL A 34 12.75 -10.52 -3.33
CA VAL A 34 13.82 -11.50 -3.01
C VAL A 34 14.50 -12.09 -4.27
N GLU A 35 14.24 -11.50 -5.43
CA GLU A 35 14.83 -11.88 -6.70
C GLU A 35 14.77 -10.72 -7.69
N ASN A 36 15.55 -10.81 -8.76
CA ASN A 36 15.42 -9.89 -9.88
C ASN A 36 14.19 -10.27 -10.70
N PRO A 37 13.14 -9.43 -10.73
CA PRO A 37 12.01 -9.71 -11.60
C PRO A 37 12.44 -9.52 -13.06
N SER A 38 11.93 -10.35 -13.98
CA SER A 38 12.08 -10.14 -15.43
C SER A 38 11.21 -8.97 -15.92
N LEU A 39 11.35 -7.80 -15.30
CA LEU A 39 10.63 -6.57 -15.60
C LEU A 39 11.58 -5.51 -16.15
N VAL A 40 11.04 -4.55 -16.88
CA VAL A 40 11.73 -3.37 -17.36
C VAL A 40 10.93 -2.10 -17.04
N GLN A 41 11.60 -0.95 -17.13
CA GLN A 41 10.91 0.34 -16.99
C GLN A 41 9.79 0.46 -18.03
N GLY A 42 8.61 0.87 -17.59
CA GLY A 42 7.40 0.97 -18.42
C GLY A 42 6.46 -0.23 -18.30
N ASP A 43 6.90 -1.35 -17.70
CA ASP A 43 6.03 -2.51 -17.52
C ASP A 43 4.87 -2.20 -16.57
N SER A 44 3.70 -2.71 -16.93
CA SER A 44 2.51 -2.66 -16.07
C SER A 44 2.51 -3.84 -15.11
N VAL A 45 2.34 -3.56 -13.83
CA VAL A 45 2.31 -4.56 -12.76
C VAL A 45 1.13 -4.30 -11.82
N THR A 46 0.69 -5.34 -11.12
CA THR A 46 -0.30 -5.19 -10.03
C THR A 46 0.39 -5.42 -8.70
N LEU A 47 0.42 -4.38 -7.87
CA LEU A 47 0.89 -4.44 -6.49
C LEU A 47 -0.20 -5.06 -5.62
N VAL A 48 0.17 -5.92 -4.68
CA VAL A 48 -0.75 -6.60 -3.78
C VAL A 48 -0.20 -6.59 -2.36
N PHE A 49 -1.04 -6.25 -1.39
CA PHE A 49 -0.68 -6.24 0.04
C PHE A 49 -1.90 -6.48 0.90
N LYS A 50 -1.71 -7.05 2.10
CA LYS A 50 -2.81 -7.39 2.99
C LYS A 50 -3.37 -6.16 3.67
N GLU A 51 -4.65 -6.22 3.98
CA GLU A 51 -5.37 -5.21 4.74
C GLU A 51 -4.71 -4.97 6.11
N THR A 52 -4.12 -6.03 6.69
CA THR A 52 -3.37 -5.97 7.96
C THR A 52 -2.02 -5.26 7.86
N GLU A 53 -1.47 -5.11 6.65
CA GLU A 53 -0.19 -4.42 6.42
C GLU A 53 -0.38 -2.93 6.08
N VAL A 54 -1.64 -2.47 6.00
CA VAL A 54 -1.97 -1.06 5.80
C VAL A 54 -2.03 -0.34 7.14
N ILE A 55 -1.09 0.57 7.34
CA ILE A 55 -0.98 1.40 8.53
C ILE A 55 -1.67 2.74 8.27
N LEU A 56 -2.47 3.20 9.23
CA LEU A 56 -3.11 4.52 9.21
C LEU A 56 -2.39 5.49 10.13
N LEU A 57 -2.29 6.73 9.69
CA LEU A 57 -1.49 7.76 10.31
C LEU A 57 -2.22 9.10 10.29
N ARG A 58 -2.04 9.89 11.35
CA ARG A 58 -2.52 11.28 11.45
C ARG A 58 -1.31 12.23 11.49
N PRO A 59 -1.18 13.19 10.55
CA PRO A 59 -0.10 14.16 10.57
C PRO A 59 -0.14 15.09 11.80
N PRO A 60 0.99 15.75 12.14
CA PRO A 60 2.30 15.64 11.52
C PRO A 60 3.14 14.49 12.10
N ILE A 61 3.84 13.75 11.25
CA ILE A 61 4.74 12.65 11.65
C ILE A 61 5.92 12.55 10.68
N SER A 62 7.07 12.09 11.17
CA SER A 62 8.23 11.71 10.35
C SER A 62 8.23 10.20 10.15
N ILE A 63 8.35 9.75 8.90
CA ILE A 63 8.27 8.34 8.51
C ILE A 63 9.51 8.01 7.68
N SER A 64 10.08 6.81 7.86
CA SER A 64 11.26 6.36 7.11
C SER A 64 10.94 5.76 5.74
N SER A 65 9.70 5.30 5.54
CA SER A 65 9.22 4.72 4.28
C SER A 65 8.78 5.80 3.30
N ALA A 66 9.04 5.57 2.01
CA ALA A 66 8.53 6.39 0.91
C ALA A 66 7.06 6.07 0.54
N ASN A 67 6.51 4.96 1.01
CA ASN A 67 5.16 4.47 0.64
C ASN A 67 4.07 5.16 1.45
N VAL A 68 4.06 6.50 1.46
CA VAL A 68 3.19 7.31 2.31
C VAL A 68 2.23 8.07 1.42
N GLN A 69 0.94 7.73 1.49
CA GLN A 69 -0.07 8.25 0.58
C GLN A 69 -1.24 8.89 1.34
N HIS A 70 -1.92 9.82 0.67
CA HIS A 70 -3.13 10.47 1.19
C HIS A 70 -4.38 9.75 0.69
N ALA A 71 -5.38 9.65 1.57
CA ALA A 71 -6.69 9.10 1.22
C ALA A 71 -7.79 9.74 2.08
N THR A 72 -9.05 9.49 1.72
CA THR A 72 -10.20 9.89 2.51
C THR A 72 -10.90 8.66 3.07
N ILE A 73 -11.29 8.69 4.34
CA ILE A 73 -12.04 7.59 4.95
C ILE A 73 -13.46 7.56 4.38
N LYS A 74 -13.83 6.44 3.75
CA LYS A 74 -15.15 6.21 3.16
C LYS A 74 -16.08 5.45 4.10
N SER A 75 -15.59 4.43 4.79
CA SER A 75 -16.39 3.71 5.79
C SER A 75 -15.51 3.13 6.90
N ILE A 76 -16.13 2.92 8.07
CA ILE A 76 -15.50 2.33 9.25
C ILE A 76 -16.44 1.25 9.77
N GLU A 77 -15.94 0.03 9.91
CA GLU A 77 -16.64 -1.09 10.52
C GLU A 77 -15.85 -1.53 11.76
N SER A 78 -16.32 -1.09 12.94
CA SER A 78 -15.64 -1.36 14.21
C SER A 78 -16.14 -2.65 14.85
N GLY A 79 -15.25 -3.64 14.96
CA GLY A 79 -15.44 -4.81 15.80
C GLY A 79 -14.83 -4.64 17.20
N ILE A 80 -14.90 -5.71 18.00
CA ILE A 80 -14.36 -5.72 19.37
C ILE A 80 -12.82 -5.63 19.35
N VAL A 81 -12.17 -6.40 18.48
CA VAL A 81 -10.70 -6.51 18.40
C VAL A 81 -10.12 -5.72 17.24
N LEU A 82 -10.76 -5.80 16.07
CA LEU A 82 -10.31 -5.18 14.83
C LEU A 82 -11.34 -4.18 14.32
N THR A 83 -10.85 -3.15 13.66
CA THR A 83 -11.63 -2.18 12.90
C THR A 83 -11.19 -2.24 11.45
N SER A 84 -12.15 -2.46 10.55
CA SER A 84 -11.94 -2.34 9.11
C SER A 84 -12.22 -0.90 8.71
N VAL A 85 -11.26 -0.27 8.05
CA VAL A 85 -11.36 1.11 7.56
C VAL A 85 -11.19 1.07 6.06
N THR A 86 -12.22 1.50 5.35
CA THR A 86 -12.19 1.56 3.89
C THR A 86 -11.86 2.99 3.47
N LEU A 87 -10.81 3.15 2.68
CA LEU A 87 -10.26 4.39 2.19
C LEU A 87 -10.57 4.56 0.70
N THR A 88 -10.90 5.78 0.29
CA THR A 88 -10.87 6.20 -1.11
C THR A 88 -9.47 6.73 -1.42
N TYR A 89 -8.76 6.04 -2.30
CA TYR A 89 -7.42 6.39 -2.77
C TYR A 89 -7.45 6.48 -4.30
N HIS A 90 -7.33 7.70 -4.86
CA HIS A 90 -7.67 7.96 -6.26
C HIS A 90 -9.05 7.39 -6.62
N GLU A 91 -9.13 6.56 -7.66
CA GLU A 91 -10.34 5.86 -8.12
C GLU A 91 -10.49 4.44 -7.53
N THR A 92 -9.60 4.04 -6.60
CA THR A 92 -9.58 2.71 -6.00
C THR A 92 -9.88 2.76 -4.50
N MET A 93 -10.25 1.61 -3.96
CA MET A 93 -10.56 1.41 -2.55
C MET A 93 -9.42 0.64 -1.88
N ILE A 94 -8.91 1.17 -0.77
CA ILE A 94 -7.95 0.47 0.08
C ILE A 94 -8.64 0.13 1.40
N VAL A 95 -8.49 -1.10 1.86
CA VAL A 95 -8.97 -1.55 3.16
C VAL A 95 -7.78 -1.68 4.11
N SER A 96 -7.89 -1.04 5.27
CA SER A 96 -6.97 -1.22 6.39
C SER A 96 -7.68 -1.99 7.50
N LEU A 97 -7.05 -3.04 8.01
CA LEU A 97 -7.56 -3.85 9.11
C LEU A 97 -6.61 -3.71 10.30
N ILE A 98 -6.91 -2.76 11.19
CA ILE A 98 -6.09 -2.47 12.37
C ILE A 98 -6.84 -2.79 13.66
N THR A 99 -6.13 -2.83 14.78
CA THR A 99 -6.79 -3.05 16.08
C THR A 99 -7.76 -1.90 16.40
N THR A 100 -8.91 -2.23 16.97
CA THR A 100 -9.90 -1.23 17.41
C THR A 100 -9.29 -0.24 18.40
N SER A 101 -8.35 -0.69 19.25
CA SER A 101 -7.64 0.20 20.17
C SER A 101 -6.72 1.17 19.43
N ALA A 102 -6.05 0.74 18.35
CA ALA A 102 -5.24 1.64 17.51
C ALA A 102 -6.09 2.65 16.76
N PHE A 103 -7.18 2.21 16.14
CA PHE A 103 -8.09 3.10 15.43
C PHE A 103 -8.66 4.19 16.34
N LYS A 104 -9.10 3.82 17.56
CA LYS A 104 -9.62 4.79 18.54
C LYS A 104 -8.61 5.89 18.92
N ARG A 105 -7.32 5.58 18.99
CA ARG A 105 -6.26 6.59 19.28
C ARG A 105 -6.06 7.59 18.15
N LEU A 106 -6.44 7.23 16.92
CA LEU A 106 -6.34 8.13 15.79
C LEU A 106 -7.47 9.17 15.78
N GLU A 107 -8.57 8.96 16.52
CA GLU A 107 -9.72 9.88 16.61
C GLU A 107 -10.26 10.31 15.24
N LEU A 108 -10.23 9.41 14.25
CA LEU A 108 -10.66 9.65 12.87
C LEU A 108 -12.15 9.31 12.67
N SER A 109 -12.79 10.01 11.74
CA SER A 109 -14.18 9.83 11.34
C SER A 109 -14.31 9.62 9.83
N VAL A 110 -15.46 9.11 9.38
CA VAL A 110 -15.79 9.06 7.94
C VAL A 110 -15.74 10.47 7.36
N GLY A 111 -15.11 10.62 6.21
CA GLY A 111 -14.88 11.91 5.55
C GLY A 111 -13.54 12.57 5.89
N ASP A 112 -12.83 12.10 6.92
CA ASP A 112 -11.52 12.65 7.27
C ASP A 112 -10.46 12.30 6.22
N SER A 113 -9.56 13.24 5.98
CA SER A 113 -8.28 12.98 5.30
C SER A 113 -7.36 12.22 6.25
N VAL A 114 -6.74 11.17 5.75
CA VAL A 114 -5.81 10.32 6.48
C VAL A 114 -4.59 10.03 5.63
N ILE A 115 -3.47 9.77 6.30
CA ILE A 115 -2.28 9.20 5.64
C ILE A 115 -2.33 7.69 5.83
N TRP A 116 -2.04 6.94 4.78
CA TRP A 116 -1.85 5.49 4.87
C TRP A 116 -0.49 5.10 4.30
N MET A 117 0.03 3.98 4.78
CA MET A 117 1.28 3.42 4.27
C MET A 117 1.27 1.90 4.32
N VAL A 118 2.17 1.29 3.55
CA VAL A 118 2.50 -0.13 3.60
C VAL A 118 4.01 -0.27 3.48
N GLN A 119 4.60 -1.14 4.31
CA GLN A 119 6.04 -1.36 4.28
C GLN A 119 6.47 -1.94 2.92
N PRO A 120 7.59 -1.49 2.31
CA PRO A 120 8.06 -2.01 1.03
C PRO A 120 8.21 -3.54 0.97
N SER A 121 8.54 -4.19 2.09
CA SER A 121 8.67 -5.65 2.19
C SER A 121 7.34 -6.41 2.19
N GLU A 122 6.22 -5.72 2.45
CA GLU A 122 4.89 -6.32 2.54
C GLU A 122 4.08 -6.17 1.24
N ILE A 123 4.68 -5.57 0.22
CA ILE A 123 4.08 -5.46 -1.11
C ILE A 123 4.66 -6.57 -1.98
N SER A 124 3.76 -7.36 -2.58
CA SER A 124 4.09 -8.36 -3.59
C SER A 124 3.60 -7.94 -4.97
N LEU A 125 4.15 -8.55 -6.01
CA LEU A 125 3.61 -8.45 -7.37
C LEU A 125 2.65 -9.61 -7.62
N LEU A 126 1.46 -9.32 -8.16
CA LEU A 126 0.61 -10.36 -8.71
C LEU A 126 1.24 -10.87 -9.99
N ARG A 127 1.65 -12.15 -10.02
CA ARG A 127 2.06 -12.78 -11.28
C ARG A 127 0.83 -12.90 -12.17
N SER A 128 0.87 -12.34 -13.38
CA SER A 128 0.01 -12.85 -14.45
C SER A 128 0.37 -14.31 -14.59
N SER A 129 -0.59 -15.20 -14.33
CA SER A 129 -0.46 -16.58 -14.78
C SER A 129 -0.49 -16.53 -16.30
N ASP A 130 0.67 -16.38 -16.91
CA ASP A 130 0.88 -16.76 -18.29
C ASP A 130 0.70 -18.28 -18.32
N GLY A 131 -0.53 -18.70 -18.58
CA GLY A 131 -0.86 -20.07 -18.86
C GLY A 131 -0.19 -20.48 -20.17
N VAL A 132 0.80 -21.36 -20.07
CA VAL A 132 1.11 -22.43 -21.04
C VAL A 132 1.58 -23.65 -20.25
#